data_AF-A0A563C431-F1
#
_entry.id   AF-A0A563C431-F1
#
_cell.length_a   1.000
_cell.length_b   1.000
_cell.length_c   1.000
_cell.angle_alpha   90.00
_cell.angle_beta   90.00
_cell.angle_gamma   90.00
#
_symmetry.space_group_name_H-M   'P 1'
#
loop_
_entity.id
_entity.type
_entity.pdbx_description
1 polymer ?
#
loop_
_entity_poly.entity_id
_entity_poly.type
_entity_poly.pdbx_seq_one_letter_code
_entity_poly.pdbx_strand_id
1 'polypeptide(L)'
;MDYTHFKQIIDNSRDILMGKLPSPIVQVDAISYALIYKFMSDIDDDSAALGGKRTYFSGEYEKYSWHNLMSPTITGADRVILYRNALENMSR
;
A
#
# COMPACT_ATOMS: atom_id res chain seq x y z
N MET A 1 -1.56 -17.09 0.67
CA MET A 1 -2.50 -16.75 -0.42
C MET A 1 -2.15 -17.60 -1.63
N ASP A 2 -3.12 -18.22 -2.28
CA ASP A 2 -2.87 -18.99 -3.51
C ASP A 2 -2.85 -18.07 -4.76
N TYR A 3 -2.38 -18.61 -5.88
CA TYR A 3 -2.26 -17.88 -7.15
C TYR A 3 -3.62 -17.36 -7.67
N THR A 4 -4.67 -18.17 -7.56
CA THR A 4 -6.00 -17.84 -8.08
C THR A 4 -6.58 -16.63 -7.34
N HIS A 5 -6.45 -16.63 -6.02
CA HIS A 5 -6.86 -15.53 -5.17
C HIS A 5 -6.05 -14.26 -5.45
N PHE A 6 -4.72 -14.39 -5.59
CA PHE A 6 -3.88 -13.25 -5.95
C PHE A 6 -4.28 -12.65 -7.29
N LYS A 7 -4.50 -13.49 -8.31
CA LYS A 7 -4.96 -13.05 -9.62
C LYS A 7 -6.28 -12.29 -9.55
N GLN A 8 -7.25 -12.78 -8.77
CA GLN A 8 -8.54 -12.11 -8.58
C GLN A 8 -8.38 -10.71 -7.98
N ILE A 9 -7.46 -10.52 -7.01
CA ILE A 9 -7.18 -9.20 -6.44
C ILE A 9 -6.64 -8.25 -7.51
N ILE A 10 -5.72 -8.71 -8.36
CA ILE A 10 -5.16 -7.90 -9.45
C ILE A 10 -6.23 -7.55 -10.49
N ASP A 11 -7.04 -8.52 -10.91
CA ASP A 11 -8.11 -8.30 -11.89
C ASP A 11 -9.15 -7.30 -11.33
N ASN A 12 -9.58 -7.46 -10.08
CA ASN A 12 -10.50 -6.51 -9.43
C ASN A 12 -9.90 -5.10 -9.32
N SER A 13 -8.62 -5.00 -8.99
CA SER A 13 -7.93 -3.72 -8.90
C SER A 13 -7.88 -3.02 -10.26
N ARG A 14 -7.60 -3.75 -11.33
CA ARG A 14 -7.66 -3.23 -12.71
C ARG A 14 -9.06 -2.73 -13.05
N ASP A 15 -10.08 -3.51 -12.73
CA ASP A 15 -11.47 -3.16 -13.05
C ASP A 15 -11.93 -1.90 -12.28
N ILE A 16 -11.48 -1.69 -11.04
CA ILE A 16 -11.72 -0.46 -10.27
C ILE A 16 -11.06 0.76 -10.92
N LEU A 17 -9.91 0.58 -11.57
CA LEU A 17 -9.13 1.65 -12.19
C LEU A 17 -9.54 1.95 -13.63
N MET A 18 -10.35 1.08 -14.24
CA MET A 18 -10.87 1.25 -15.58
C MET A 18 -11.65 2.57 -15.69
N GLY A 19 -11.28 3.41 -16.66
CA GLY A 19 -11.88 4.73 -16.85
C GLY A 19 -11.46 5.81 -15.85
N LYS A 20 -10.76 5.45 -14.75
CA LYS A 20 -10.15 6.42 -13.81
C LYS A 20 -8.75 6.82 -14.22
N LEU A 21 -8.01 5.87 -14.78
CA LEU A 21 -6.65 6.08 -15.29
C LEU A 21 -6.64 6.00 -16.83
N PRO A 22 -5.82 6.83 -17.49
CA PRO A 22 -5.93 7.07 -18.93
C PRO A 22 -5.45 5.91 -19.81
N SER A 23 -4.65 4.98 -19.27
CA SER A 23 -4.15 3.83 -20.02
C SER A 23 -3.91 2.61 -19.12
N PRO A 24 -3.90 1.39 -19.69
CA PRO A 24 -3.60 0.16 -18.95
C PRO A 24 -2.21 0.19 -18.29
N ILE A 25 -1.22 0.83 -18.92
CA ILE A 25 0.14 0.91 -18.38
C ILE A 25 0.13 1.67 -17.05
N VAL A 26 -0.55 2.82 -16.99
CA VAL A 26 -0.66 3.62 -15.76
C VAL A 26 -1.41 2.86 -14.65
N GLN A 27 -2.36 1.98 -15.02
CA GLN A 27 -3.03 1.10 -14.05
C GLN A 27 -2.07 0.06 -13.47
N VAL A 28 -1.23 -0.54 -14.31
CA VAL A 28 -0.21 -1.50 -13.86
C VAL A 28 0.77 -0.83 -12.91
N ASP A 29 1.22 0.39 -13.21
CA ASP A 29 2.12 1.15 -12.33
C ASP A 29 1.47 1.45 -10.98
N ALA A 30 0.22 1.93 -10.98
CA ALA A 30 -0.52 2.23 -9.76
C ALA A 30 -0.70 0.98 -8.86
N ILE A 31 -1.05 -0.17 -9.45
CA ILE A 31 -1.17 -1.43 -8.71
C ILE A 31 0.19 -1.86 -8.18
N SER A 32 1.25 -1.74 -8.97
CA SER A 32 2.60 -2.13 -8.58
C SER A 32 3.11 -1.30 -7.39
N TYR A 33 2.90 0.02 -7.40
CA TYR A 33 3.27 0.88 -6.28
C TYR A 33 2.46 0.57 -5.02
N ALA A 34 1.17 0.29 -5.14
CA ALA A 34 0.34 -0.12 -4.01
C ALA A 34 0.81 -1.46 -3.41
N LEU A 35 1.19 -2.41 -4.24
CA LEU A 35 1.73 -3.71 -3.81
C LEU A 35 3.07 -3.57 -3.11
N ILE A 36 4.01 -2.81 -3.67
CA ILE A 36 5.32 -2.55 -3.04
C ILE A 36 5.10 -1.92 -1.66
N TYR A 37 4.23 -0.93 -1.56
CA TYR A 37 3.91 -0.27 -0.30
C TYR A 37 3.35 -1.25 0.75
N LYS A 38 2.42 -2.13 0.34
CA LYS A 38 1.88 -3.19 1.20
C LYS A 38 2.98 -4.15 1.63
N PHE A 39 3.82 -4.61 0.71
CA PHE A 39 4.92 -5.53 1.00
C PHE A 39 5.94 -4.94 1.97
N MET A 40 6.27 -3.66 1.86
CA MET A 40 7.11 -2.98 2.84
C MET A 40 6.52 -3.06 4.25
N SER A 41 5.20 -2.91 4.39
CA SER A 41 4.52 -3.01 5.68
C SER A 41 4.50 -4.44 6.19
N ASP A 42 4.28 -5.41 5.31
CA ASP A 42 4.26 -6.83 5.67
C ASP A 42 5.64 -7.33 6.12
N ILE A 43 6.71 -6.92 5.43
CA ILE A 43 8.08 -7.24 5.83
C ILE A 43 8.40 -6.68 7.21
N ASP A 44 7.94 -5.45 7.49
CA ASP A 44 8.11 -4.84 8.80
C ASP A 44 7.36 -5.59 9.90
N ASP A 45 6.14 -6.04 9.63
CA ASP A 45 5.36 -6.83 10.58
C ASP A 45 5.95 -8.22 10.82
N ASP A 46 6.39 -8.90 9.76
CA ASP A 46 7.04 -10.20 9.85
C ASP A 46 8.37 -10.08 10.63
N SER A 47 9.16 -9.04 10.34
CA SER A 47 10.39 -8.74 11.09
C SER A 47 10.09 -8.54 12.58
N ALA A 48 9.08 -7.73 12.91
CA ALA A 48 8.68 -7.48 14.30
C ALA A 48 8.18 -8.75 14.99
N ALA A 49 7.40 -9.59 14.31
CA ALA A 49 6.88 -10.86 14.84
C ALA A 49 7.99 -11.86 15.18
N LEU A 50 9.12 -11.80 14.47
CA LEU A 50 10.30 -12.62 14.70
C LEU A 50 11.27 -12.03 15.75
N GLY A 51 10.88 -10.94 16.44
CA GLY A 51 11.72 -10.23 17.41
C GLY A 51 12.74 -9.28 16.79
N GLY A 52 12.64 -9.04 15.47
CA GLY A 52 13.37 -8.02 14.74
C GLY A 52 12.78 -6.63 14.92
N LYS A 53 13.28 -5.67 14.13
CA LYS A 53 12.81 -4.29 14.14
C LYS A 53 12.14 -3.95 12.82
N ARG A 54 11.10 -3.11 12.89
CA ARG A 54 10.55 -2.44 11.70
C ARG A 54 11.61 -1.50 11.10
N THR A 55 11.70 -1.50 9.78
CA THR A 55 12.69 -0.73 9.02
C THR A 55 12.06 0.32 8.12
N TYR A 56 10.95 0.01 7.45
CA TYR A 56 10.33 0.89 6.46
C TYR A 56 9.40 1.92 7.12
N PHE A 57 8.48 1.46 7.95
CA PHE A 57 7.47 2.23 8.67
C PHE A 57 7.82 2.26 10.16
N SER A 58 8.93 2.92 10.48
CA SER A 58 9.43 3.08 11.84
C SER A 58 9.61 4.55 12.21
N GLY A 59 9.66 4.85 13.52
CA GLY A 59 9.81 6.22 14.02
C GLY A 59 8.71 7.15 13.49
N GLU A 60 9.09 8.25 12.85
CA GLU A 60 8.14 9.24 12.31
C GLU A 60 7.30 8.72 11.13
N TYR A 61 7.73 7.63 10.49
CA TYR A 61 7.06 7.02 9.35
C TYR A 61 6.06 5.94 9.74
N GLU A 62 5.97 5.54 11.02
CA GLU A 62 5.04 4.49 11.47
C GLU A 62 3.57 4.85 11.15
N LYS A 63 3.21 6.13 11.22
CA LYS A 63 1.89 6.65 10.84
C LYS A 63 1.49 6.34 9.40
N TYR A 64 2.45 6.05 8.53
CA TYR A 64 2.23 5.70 7.14
C TYR A 64 2.09 4.19 6.91
N SER A 65 2.27 3.32 7.92
CA SER A 65 2.11 1.87 7.74
C SER A 65 0.77 1.49 7.10
N TRP A 66 0.73 0.33 6.44
CA TRP A 66 -0.49 -0.11 5.76
C TRP A 66 -1.68 -0.24 6.71
N HIS A 67 -1.44 -0.68 7.95
CA HIS A 67 -2.49 -0.80 8.98
C HIS A 67 -3.10 0.55 9.32
N ASN A 68 -2.27 1.58 9.45
CA ASN A 68 -2.75 2.94 9.70
C ASN A 68 -3.50 3.48 8.49
N LEU A 69 -2.97 3.28 7.29
CA LEU A 69 -3.62 3.70 6.04
C LEU A 69 -4.99 3.02 5.85
N MET A 70 -5.09 1.74 6.20
CA MET A 70 -6.31 0.95 6.04
C MET A 70 -7.24 0.97 7.24
N SER A 71 -6.90 1.72 8.30
CA SER A 71 -7.73 1.84 9.50
C SER A 71 -9.17 2.23 9.16
N PRO A 72 -10.18 1.60 9.79
CA PRO A 72 -11.58 1.97 9.61
C PRO A 72 -11.91 3.36 10.15
N THR A 73 -11.03 3.96 10.95
CA THR A 73 -11.22 5.31 11.53
C THR A 73 -10.86 6.44 10.56
N ILE A 74 -10.21 6.14 9.43
CA ILE A 74 -9.76 7.14 8.45
C ILE A 74 -10.72 7.18 7.26
N THR A 75 -11.21 8.38 6.94
CA THR A 75 -12.09 8.62 5.79
C THR A 75 -11.36 8.37 4.46
N GLY A 76 -12.10 8.19 3.37
CA GLY A 76 -11.50 8.01 2.04
C GLY A 76 -10.62 9.19 1.61
N ALA A 77 -11.04 10.43 1.92
CA ALA A 77 -10.26 11.62 1.59
C ALA A 77 -8.97 11.71 2.41
N ASP A 78 -9.06 11.47 3.72
CA ASP A 78 -7.90 11.49 4.61
C ASP A 78 -6.89 10.40 4.26
N ARG A 79 -7.37 9.24 3.81
CA ARG A 79 -6.52 8.14 3.33
C ARG A 79 -5.70 8.53 2.11
N VAL A 80 -6.30 9.22 1.15
CA VAL A 80 -5.59 9.72 -0.03
C VAL A 80 -4.51 10.73 0.37
N ILE A 81 -4.82 11.62 1.32
CA ILE A 81 -3.86 12.59 1.86
C ILE A 81 -2.72 11.88 2.57
N LEU A 82 -3.02 10.91 3.44
CA LEU A 82 -2.03 10.16 4.21
C LEU A 82 -1.10 9.37 3.28
N TYR A 83 -1.65 8.71 2.26
CA TYR A 83 -0.84 8.00 1.27
C TYR A 83 0.05 8.94 0.47
N ARG A 84 -0.46 10.09 0.02
CA ARG A 84 0.34 11.10 -0.68
C ARG A 84 1.49 11.60 0.19
N ASN A 85 1.20 11.94 1.44
CA ASN A 85 2.21 12.39 2.39
C ASN A 85 3.28 11.30 2.63
N ALA A 86 2.89 10.03 2.68
CA ALA A 86 3.85 8.93 2.78
C ALA A 86 4.81 8.93 1.59
N LEU A 87 4.29 8.98 0.37
CA LEU A 87 5.10 8.97 -0.85
C LEU A 87 6.06 10.17 -0.92
N GLU A 88 5.60 11.37 -0.55
CA GLU A 88 6.43 12.59 -0.60
C GLU A 88 7.53 12.64 0.47
N ASN A 89 7.27 12.07 1.65
CA ASN A 89 8.20 12.13 2.79
C ASN A 89 9.13 10.92 2.86
N MET A 90 8.75 9.77 2.31
CA MET A 90 9.58 8.56 2.28
C MET A 90 10.48 8.50 1.04
N SER A 91 10.24 9.33 0.02
CA SER A 91 11.11 9.43 -1.16
C SER A 91 12.33 10.35 -0.96
N ARG A 92 12.53 10.89 0.24
CA ARG A 92 13.63 11.78 0.61
C ARG A 92 14.64 11.03 1.47
#